data_AF-A0A1X6P4G5-F1
#
_entry.id   AF-A0A1X6P4G5-F1
#
_cell.length_a   1.000
_cell.length_b   1.000
_cell.length_c   1.000
_cell.angle_alpha   90.00
_cell.angle_beta   90.00
_cell.angle_gamma   90.00
#
_symmetry.space_group_name_H-M   'P 1'
#
loop_
_entity.id
_entity.type
_entity.pdbx_description
1 polymer ?
#
loop_
_entity_poly.entity_id
_entity_poly.type
_entity_poly.pdbx_seq_one_letter_code
_entity_poly.pdbx_strand_id
1 'polypeptide(L)'
;MTERFEVVSDNSSAKPQAPTETDHKHAKDRFQLLPVLLEALHKMRATKTRTSEVITPMELLLVDVVKQMNGLNERTAAKRKERTTDEEELVKNGKNFRRLAMATRNQVMSASTLTTSNGSGDGGLMEPSPTRRRGRPEDFDEAEFAALLERSVKRKQDMAARELALCETQLAHYEAVLAEPQFRRGKESRSRVAQETRSAVDAAVARQTNLALARIRERLTK
;
A
#
# COMPACT_ATOMS: atom_id res chain seq x y z
N MET A 1 -39.83 1.82 23.78
CA MET A 1 -39.00 3.02 23.99
C MET A 1 -39.73 3.91 24.97
N THR A 2 -38.98 4.52 25.87
CA THR A 2 -39.43 5.00 27.18
C THR A 2 -40.07 6.38 27.07
N GLU A 3 -41.37 6.47 27.32
CA GLU A 3 -42.21 7.69 27.43
C GLU A 3 -41.60 8.79 28.32
N ARG A 4 -40.64 8.43 29.16
CA ARG A 4 -39.91 9.31 30.09
C ARG A 4 -38.94 10.27 29.39
N PHE A 5 -38.49 9.96 28.17
CA PHE A 5 -37.52 10.79 27.44
C PHE A 5 -38.15 11.83 26.51
N GLU A 6 -39.42 11.65 26.12
CA GLU A 6 -40.15 12.63 25.30
C GLU A 6 -40.58 13.83 26.15
N VAL A 7 -41.03 13.61 27.39
CA VAL A 7 -41.46 14.70 28.30
C VAL A 7 -40.33 15.67 28.65
N VAL A 8 -39.08 15.23 28.68
CA VAL A 8 -37.93 16.10 29.01
C VAL A 8 -37.53 16.99 27.82
N SER A 9 -37.66 16.47 26.59
CA SER A 9 -37.31 17.21 25.38
C SER A 9 -38.33 18.32 25.12
N ASP A 10 -39.63 18.05 25.27
CA ASP A 10 -40.70 19.03 25.06
C ASP A 10 -40.64 20.23 26.03
N ASN A 11 -40.17 20.00 27.27
CA ASN A 11 -40.02 21.06 28.28
C ASN A 11 -38.83 21.99 28.01
N SER A 12 -37.80 21.52 27.30
CA SER A 12 -36.60 22.30 27.01
C SER A 12 -36.79 23.29 25.86
N SER A 13 -37.67 22.96 24.91
CA SER A 13 -38.06 23.83 23.79
C SER A 13 -39.18 24.81 24.12
N ALA A 14 -39.88 24.62 25.24
CA ALA A 14 -41.06 25.41 25.60
C ALA A 14 -40.72 26.82 26.15
N LYS A 15 -39.46 27.08 26.56
CA LYS A 15 -39.03 28.41 26.99
C LYS A 15 -38.14 29.05 25.94
N PRO A 16 -38.61 30.04 25.16
CA PRO A 16 -37.68 30.90 24.44
C PRO A 16 -36.73 31.53 25.46
N GLN A 17 -35.42 31.31 25.30
CA GLN A 17 -34.43 32.01 26.11
C GLN A 17 -34.69 33.51 25.94
N ALA A 18 -35.01 34.19 27.03
CA ALA A 18 -35.19 35.64 27.01
C ALA A 18 -33.93 36.27 26.41
N PRO A 19 -34.05 37.20 25.45
CA PRO A 19 -32.90 37.89 24.90
C PRO A 19 -32.19 38.59 26.07
N THR A 20 -31.00 38.11 26.41
CA THR A 20 -30.17 38.77 27.42
C THR A 20 -29.58 40.02 26.79
N GLU A 21 -30.35 41.10 26.80
CA GLU A 21 -29.82 42.43 26.49
C GLU A 21 -28.87 42.84 27.60
N THR A 22 -27.60 42.43 27.48
CA THR A 22 -26.55 42.93 28.36
C THR A 22 -26.03 44.25 27.81
N ASP A 23 -26.16 45.32 28.59
CA ASP A 23 -25.60 46.63 28.27
C ASP A 23 -24.13 46.52 27.87
N HIS A 24 -23.74 47.24 26.81
CA HIS A 24 -22.39 47.19 26.25
C HIS A 24 -21.30 47.50 27.30
N LYS A 25 -21.59 48.42 28.24
CA LYS A 25 -20.69 48.72 29.37
C LYS A 25 -20.51 47.52 30.29
N HIS A 26 -21.60 46.84 30.62
CA HIS A 26 -21.59 45.65 31.45
C HIS A 26 -20.91 44.46 30.78
N ALA A 27 -21.06 44.31 29.46
CA ALA A 27 -20.29 43.35 28.69
C ALA A 27 -18.79 43.69 28.75
N LYS A 28 -18.42 44.94 28.48
CA LYS A 28 -17.02 45.39 28.45
C LYS A 28 -16.32 45.23 29.80
N ASP A 29 -17.00 45.51 30.91
CA ASP A 29 -16.46 45.32 32.26
C ASP A 29 -16.26 43.84 32.58
N ARG A 30 -17.20 42.97 32.19
CA ARG A 30 -17.04 41.51 32.33
C ARG A 30 -15.88 40.99 31.48
N PHE A 31 -15.71 41.52 30.27
CA PHE A 31 -14.57 41.19 29.40
C PHE A 31 -13.23 41.64 30.00
N GLN A 32 -13.19 42.78 30.70
CA GLN A 32 -11.99 43.25 31.40
C GLN A 32 -11.64 42.41 32.64
N LEU A 33 -12.60 41.71 33.23
CA LEU A 33 -12.37 40.80 34.36
C LEU A 33 -11.90 39.40 33.92
N LEU A 34 -12.05 39.03 32.65
CA LEU A 34 -11.63 37.73 32.13
C LEU A 34 -10.13 37.44 32.32
N PRO A 35 -9.19 38.38 32.06
CA PRO A 35 -7.77 38.14 32.27
C PRO A 35 -7.45 37.80 33.73
N VAL A 36 -8.05 38.52 34.68
CA VAL A 36 -7.85 38.31 36.12
C VAL A 36 -8.38 36.95 36.56
N LEU A 37 -9.56 36.57 36.06
CA LEU A 37 -10.16 35.25 36.33
C LEU A 37 -9.33 34.11 35.71
N LEU A 38 -8.82 34.30 34.50
CA LEU A 38 -7.94 33.33 33.84
C LEU A 38 -6.61 33.17 34.56
N GLU A 39 -6.02 34.26 35.04
CA GLU A 39 -4.78 34.21 35.81
C GLU A 39 -4.99 33.53 37.16
N ALA A 40 -6.11 33.79 37.85
CA ALA A 40 -6.49 33.09 39.08
C ALA A 40 -6.72 31.58 38.84
N LEU A 41 -7.37 31.21 37.75
CA LEU A 41 -7.54 29.82 37.33
C LEU A 41 -6.20 29.14 37.02
N HIS A 42 -5.30 29.84 36.35
CA HIS A 42 -3.97 29.32 36.03
C HIS A 42 -3.13 29.10 37.30
N LYS A 43 -3.18 30.04 38.25
CA LYS A 43 -2.53 29.91 39.57
C LYS A 43 -3.11 28.73 40.38
N MET A 44 -4.43 28.55 40.39
CA MET A 44 -5.05 27.37 41.00
C MET A 44 -4.67 26.05 40.32
N ARG A 45 -4.45 26.06 39.00
CA ARG A 45 -4.04 24.84 38.27
C ARG A 45 -2.58 24.50 38.56
N ALA A 46 -1.72 25.51 38.64
CA ALA A 46 -0.30 25.34 39.01
C ALA A 46 -0.12 24.81 40.44
N THR A 47 -1.00 25.16 41.38
CA THR A 47 -0.98 24.62 42.74
C THR A 47 -1.59 23.22 42.83
N LYS A 48 -2.53 22.85 41.94
CA LYS A 48 -3.10 21.49 41.85
C LYS A 48 -2.14 20.46 41.22
N THR A 49 -1.20 20.87 40.38
CA THR A 49 -0.24 19.96 39.72
C THR A 49 0.84 19.34 40.61
N ARG A 50 0.80 19.52 41.95
CA ARG A 50 1.77 18.89 42.87
C ARG A 50 1.26 17.62 43.55
N THR A 51 0.01 17.24 43.33
CA THR A 51 -0.51 15.92 43.72
C THR A 51 -0.48 15.00 42.52
N SER A 52 0.29 13.92 42.62
CA SER A 52 0.34 12.80 41.67
C SER A 52 -1.07 12.33 41.32
N GLU A 53 -1.63 12.82 40.20
CA GLU A 53 -2.87 12.28 39.64
C GLU A 53 -2.55 10.90 39.10
N VAL A 54 -2.98 9.87 39.83
CA VAL A 54 -3.02 8.50 39.35
C VAL A 54 -3.96 8.50 38.16
N ILE A 55 -3.39 8.47 36.95
CA ILE A 55 -4.15 8.48 35.70
C ILE A 55 -5.16 7.35 35.77
N THR A 56 -6.44 7.71 35.67
CA THR A 56 -7.50 6.73 35.76
C THR A 56 -7.46 5.80 34.54
N PRO A 57 -7.88 4.53 34.65
CA PRO A 57 -7.86 3.60 33.53
C PRO A 57 -8.59 4.12 32.28
N MET A 58 -9.62 4.95 32.46
CA MET A 58 -10.35 5.58 31.36
C MET A 58 -9.54 6.67 30.65
N GLU A 59 -8.74 7.45 31.38
CA GLU A 59 -7.85 8.46 30.80
C GLU A 59 -6.69 7.80 30.04
N LEU A 60 -6.18 6.66 30.50
CA LEU A 60 -5.19 5.87 29.74
C LEU A 60 -5.76 5.40 28.40
N LEU A 61 -7.00 4.90 28.37
CA LEU A 61 -7.67 4.49 27.14
C LEU A 61 -7.86 5.68 26.18
N LEU A 62 -8.22 6.86 26.69
CA LEU A 62 -8.35 8.07 25.88
C LEU A 62 -7.00 8.51 25.29
N VAL A 63 -5.91 8.42 26.06
CA VAL A 63 -4.55 8.70 25.57
C VAL A 63 -4.16 7.72 24.46
N ASP A 64 -4.44 6.43 24.62
CA ASP A 64 -4.13 5.42 23.61
C ASP A 64 -4.93 5.62 22.31
N VAL A 65 -6.22 5.95 22.41
CA VAL A 65 -7.07 6.24 21.25
C VAL A 65 -6.57 7.48 20.51
N VAL A 66 -6.25 8.56 21.22
CA VAL A 66 -5.70 9.78 20.60
C VAL A 66 -4.35 9.51 19.92
N LYS A 67 -3.48 8.72 20.56
CA LYS A 67 -2.19 8.32 19.98
C LYS A 67 -2.37 7.48 18.71
N GLN A 68 -3.34 6.57 18.69
CA GLN A 68 -3.67 5.78 17.50
C GLN A 68 -4.23 6.65 16.38
N MET A 69 -5.14 7.58 16.69
CA MET A 69 -5.68 8.52 15.69
C MET A 69 -4.59 9.39 15.07
N ASN A 70 -3.64 9.87 15.86
CA ASN A 70 -2.50 10.63 15.36
C ASN A 70 -1.61 9.78 14.45
N GLY A 71 -1.31 8.54 14.83
CA GLY A 71 -0.55 7.62 13.97
C GLY A 71 -1.25 7.29 12.65
N LEU A 72 -2.58 7.18 12.64
CA LEU A 72 -3.36 7.01 11.41
C LEU A 72 -3.30 8.26 10.53
N ASN A 73 -3.41 9.45 11.10
CA ASN A 73 -3.31 10.71 10.37
C ASN A 73 -1.92 10.87 9.71
N GLU A 74 -0.84 10.56 10.43
CA GLU A 74 0.52 10.58 9.89
C GLU A 74 0.70 9.59 8.73
N ARG A 75 0.21 8.35 8.86
CA ARG A 75 0.26 7.33 7.79
C ARG A 75 -0.53 7.76 6.56
N THR A 76 -1.72 8.34 6.75
CA THR A 76 -2.50 8.83 5.61
C THR A 76 -1.86 10.05 4.95
N ALA A 77 -1.19 10.92 5.72
CA ALA A 77 -0.43 12.04 5.16
C ALA A 77 0.79 11.55 4.36
N ALA A 78 1.55 10.57 4.87
CA ALA A 78 2.67 9.96 4.17
C ALA A 78 2.23 9.30 2.85
N LYS A 79 1.16 8.51 2.88
CA LYS A 79 0.58 7.85 1.70
C LYS A 79 0.10 8.85 0.64
N ARG A 80 -0.42 10.02 1.06
CA ARG A 80 -0.80 11.09 0.12
C ARG A 80 0.43 11.70 -0.55
N LYS A 81 1.51 11.92 0.19
CA LYS A 81 2.78 12.45 -0.35
C LYS A 81 3.42 11.48 -1.36
N GLU A 82 3.40 10.19 -1.07
CA GLU A 82 3.90 9.15 -1.99
C GLU A 82 3.09 9.10 -3.30
N ARG A 83 1.75 9.15 -3.23
CA ARG A 83 0.91 9.24 -4.43
C ARG A 83 1.23 10.48 -5.27
N THR A 84 1.49 11.63 -4.63
CA THR A 84 1.84 12.85 -5.37
C THR A 84 3.20 12.75 -6.06
N THR A 85 4.18 12.05 -5.48
CA THR A 85 5.48 11.84 -6.14
C THR A 85 5.36 10.91 -7.33
N ASP A 86 4.60 9.83 -7.20
CA ASP A 86 4.38 8.87 -8.29
C ASP A 86 3.63 9.51 -9.46
N GLU A 87 2.59 10.31 -9.17
CA GLU A 87 1.87 11.07 -10.19
C GLU A 87 2.78 12.08 -10.90
N GLU A 88 3.65 12.78 -10.16
CA GLU A 88 4.60 13.73 -10.76
C GLU A 88 5.60 13.03 -11.69
N GLU A 89 6.08 11.84 -11.33
CA GLU A 89 6.96 11.02 -12.18
C GLU A 89 6.25 10.56 -13.45
N LEU A 90 5.00 10.08 -13.35
CA LEU A 90 4.21 9.70 -14.52
C LEU A 90 3.96 10.88 -15.46
N VAL A 91 3.69 12.08 -14.91
CA VAL A 91 3.53 13.31 -15.71
C VAL A 91 4.83 13.69 -16.41
N LYS A 92 5.98 13.64 -15.71
CA LYS A 92 7.31 13.89 -16.31
C LYS A 92 7.61 12.91 -17.44
N ASN A 93 7.39 11.61 -17.20
CA ASN A 93 7.62 10.56 -18.19
C ASN A 93 6.70 10.72 -19.41
N GLY A 94 5.41 11.01 -19.20
CA GLY A 94 4.47 11.29 -20.29
C GLY A 94 4.84 12.53 -21.10
N LYS A 95 5.36 13.58 -20.44
CA LYS A 95 5.86 14.80 -21.12
C LYS A 95 7.11 14.50 -21.96
N ASN A 96 8.02 13.69 -21.45
CA ASN A 96 9.22 13.27 -22.16
C ASN A 96 8.88 12.41 -23.40
N PHE A 97 7.97 11.45 -23.25
CA PHE A 97 7.49 10.63 -24.36
C PHE A 97 6.82 11.49 -25.44
N ARG A 98 5.97 12.45 -25.05
CA ARG A 98 5.35 13.39 -25.98
C ARG A 98 6.38 14.24 -26.73
N ARG A 99 7.41 14.73 -26.04
CA ARG A 99 8.51 15.50 -26.67
C ARG A 99 9.27 14.65 -27.69
N LEU A 100 9.60 13.40 -27.36
CA LEU A 100 10.29 12.48 -28.26
C LEU A 100 9.43 12.14 -29.50
N ALA A 101 8.14 11.89 -29.31
CA ALA A 101 7.20 11.66 -30.40
C ALA A 101 7.08 12.89 -31.34
N MET A 102 7.09 14.10 -30.79
CA MET A 102 7.06 15.32 -31.60
C MET A 102 8.39 15.58 -32.33
N ALA A 103 9.53 15.26 -31.71
CA ALA A 103 10.85 15.37 -32.35
C ALA A 103 11.00 14.41 -33.53
N THR A 104 10.56 13.15 -33.37
CA THR A 104 10.59 12.15 -34.45
C THR A 104 9.63 12.51 -35.58
N ARG A 105 8.43 13.02 -35.29
CA ARG A 105 7.51 13.57 -36.31
C ARG A 105 8.17 14.69 -37.13
N ASN A 106 8.87 15.60 -36.49
CA ASN A 106 9.52 16.72 -37.19
C ASN A 106 10.73 16.25 -38.02
N GLN A 107 11.47 15.22 -37.56
CA GLN A 107 12.52 14.58 -38.36
C GLN A 107 11.98 13.89 -39.62
N VAL A 108 10.84 13.19 -39.52
CA VAL A 108 10.20 12.54 -40.67
C VAL A 108 9.75 13.58 -41.71
N MET A 109 9.34 14.78 -41.29
CA MET A 109 8.99 15.86 -42.22
C MET A 109 10.23 16.54 -42.84
N SER A 110 11.34 16.66 -42.11
CA SER A 110 12.59 17.24 -42.66
C SER A 110 13.36 16.29 -43.57
N ALA A 111 13.21 14.97 -43.44
CA ALA A 111 13.76 13.99 -44.37
C ALA A 111 12.93 13.85 -45.66
N SER A 112 11.65 14.25 -45.63
CA SER A 112 10.73 14.12 -46.77
C SER A 112 10.87 15.23 -47.84
N THR A 113 11.75 16.21 -47.66
CA THR A 113 11.97 17.29 -48.65
C THR A 113 13.14 16.99 -49.61
N LEU A 114 13.68 15.76 -49.59
CA LEU A 114 14.85 15.39 -50.38
C LEU A 114 14.67 14.06 -51.12
N THR A 115 13.49 13.83 -51.72
CA THR A 115 13.35 12.84 -52.80
C THR A 115 12.42 13.40 -53.89
N THR A 116 13.02 14.13 -54.82
CA THR A 116 12.50 14.25 -56.18
C THR A 116 12.60 12.89 -56.86
N SER A 117 11.49 12.24 -57.18
CA SER A 117 11.36 11.46 -58.41
C SER A 117 9.91 11.07 -58.63
N ASN A 118 9.35 11.57 -59.73
CA ASN A 118 8.07 11.19 -60.28
C ASN A 118 8.00 9.67 -60.47
N GLY A 119 7.01 9.02 -59.86
CA GLY A 119 6.77 7.59 -59.98
C GLY A 119 5.28 7.32 -59.91
N SER A 120 4.71 7.14 -61.10
CA SER A 120 3.39 6.61 -61.46
C SER A 120 2.67 5.80 -60.36
N GLY A 121 1.41 6.15 -60.14
CA GLY A 121 0.54 5.48 -59.17
C GLY A 121 0.21 4.04 -59.55
N ASP A 122 0.33 3.16 -58.57
CA ASP A 122 -0.38 1.89 -58.54
C ASP A 122 -1.30 1.90 -57.31
N GLY A 123 -2.60 1.87 -57.58
CA GLY A 123 -3.69 2.02 -56.62
C GLY A 123 -3.89 0.75 -55.81
N GLY A 124 -2.91 0.40 -54.98
CA GLY A 124 -3.07 -0.61 -53.93
C GLY A 124 -4.12 -0.15 -52.93
N LEU A 125 -5.35 -0.63 -53.07
CA LEU A 125 -6.42 -0.48 -52.08
C LEU A 125 -5.97 -1.14 -50.78
N MET A 126 -5.33 -0.35 -49.92
CA MET A 126 -5.20 -0.64 -48.50
C MET A 126 -6.61 -0.72 -47.95
N GLU A 127 -7.06 -1.94 -47.61
CA GLU A 127 -8.32 -2.13 -46.92
C GLU A 127 -8.30 -1.22 -45.68
N PRO A 128 -9.23 -0.27 -45.55
CA PRO A 128 -9.19 0.68 -44.45
C PRO A 128 -9.30 -0.11 -43.15
N SER A 129 -8.23 -0.05 -42.34
CA SER A 129 -8.26 -0.50 -40.95
C SER A 129 -9.56 0.02 -40.33
N PRO A 130 -10.38 -0.82 -39.65
CA PRO A 130 -11.68 -0.42 -39.14
C PRO A 130 -11.51 0.77 -38.22
N THR A 131 -11.67 1.95 -38.81
CA THR A 131 -11.69 3.21 -38.10
C THR A 131 -12.79 3.06 -37.10
N ARG A 132 -12.50 3.48 -35.87
CA ARG A 132 -13.37 3.41 -34.71
C ARG A 132 -14.62 4.25 -35.00
N ARG A 133 -15.52 3.73 -35.84
CA ARG A 133 -16.79 4.32 -36.21
C ARG A 133 -17.58 4.34 -34.92
N ARG A 134 -17.60 5.50 -34.26
CA ARG A 134 -18.73 5.85 -33.40
C ARG A 134 -19.90 6.17 -34.34
N GLY A 135 -20.37 5.13 -35.04
CA GLY A 135 -21.65 5.19 -35.75
C GLY A 135 -22.75 5.32 -34.72
N ARG A 136 -23.81 6.04 -35.10
CA ARG A 136 -25.01 6.13 -34.26
C ARG A 136 -25.58 4.69 -34.15
N PRO A 137 -26.19 4.29 -33.03
CA PRO A 137 -26.69 2.92 -32.87
C PRO A 137 -27.67 2.49 -33.98
N GLU A 138 -28.32 3.45 -34.66
CA GLU A 138 -29.22 3.18 -35.77
C GLU A 138 -28.53 2.81 -37.10
N ASP A 139 -27.19 2.90 -37.17
CA ASP A 139 -26.42 2.62 -38.39
C ASP A 139 -25.98 1.14 -38.51
N PHE A 140 -26.27 0.31 -37.51
CA PHE A 140 -25.88 -1.11 -37.50
C PHE A 140 -27.09 -2.00 -37.76
N ASP A 141 -26.95 -2.91 -38.72
CA ASP A 141 -27.89 -4.02 -38.86
C ASP A 141 -27.74 -4.99 -37.67
N GLU A 142 -28.82 -5.68 -37.31
CA GLU A 142 -28.87 -6.62 -36.17
C GLU A 142 -27.72 -7.66 -36.22
N ALA A 143 -27.38 -8.13 -37.43
CA ALA A 143 -26.29 -9.07 -37.66
C ALA A 143 -24.91 -8.48 -37.36
N GLU A 144 -24.68 -7.20 -37.69
CA GLU A 144 -23.42 -6.51 -37.40
C GLU A 144 -23.27 -6.24 -35.90
N PHE A 145 -24.36 -5.89 -35.22
CA PHE A 145 -24.36 -5.71 -33.77
C PHE A 145 -24.06 -7.02 -33.03
N ALA A 146 -24.66 -8.12 -33.46
CA ALA A 146 -24.38 -9.45 -32.92
C ALA A 146 -22.90 -9.85 -33.09
N ALA A 147 -22.32 -9.62 -34.28
CA ALA A 147 -20.91 -9.89 -34.54
C ALA A 147 -19.97 -9.01 -33.70
N LEU A 148 -20.32 -7.73 -33.50
CA LEU A 148 -19.57 -6.82 -32.63
C LEU A 148 -19.59 -7.29 -31.18
N LEU A 149 -20.75 -7.74 -30.69
CA LEU A 149 -20.92 -8.27 -29.34
C LEU A 149 -20.11 -9.56 -29.15
N GLU A 150 -20.19 -10.50 -30.09
CA GLU A 150 -19.41 -11.75 -30.06
C GLU A 150 -17.90 -11.45 -30.03
N ARG A 151 -17.42 -10.54 -30.88
CA ARG A 151 -16.02 -10.10 -30.89
C ARG A 151 -15.62 -9.38 -29.60
N SER A 152 -16.56 -8.69 -28.95
CA SER A 152 -16.34 -8.05 -27.65
C SER A 152 -16.23 -9.09 -26.53
N VAL A 153 -17.13 -10.07 -26.51
CA VAL A 153 -17.11 -11.20 -25.55
C VAL A 153 -15.82 -12.00 -25.71
N LYS A 154 -15.45 -12.35 -26.94
CA LYS A 154 -14.20 -13.05 -27.24
C LYS A 154 -12.98 -12.27 -26.76
N ARG A 155 -12.92 -10.96 -27.03
CA ARG A 155 -11.84 -10.10 -26.51
C ARG A 155 -11.77 -10.10 -24.98
N LYS A 156 -12.90 -10.10 -24.29
CA LYS A 156 -12.93 -10.18 -22.81
C LYS A 156 -12.43 -11.54 -22.32
N GLN A 157 -12.85 -12.63 -22.96
CA GLN A 157 -12.39 -13.98 -22.65
C GLN A 157 -10.88 -14.13 -22.89
N ASP A 158 -10.37 -13.62 -24.01
CA ASP A 158 -8.94 -13.65 -24.34
C ASP A 158 -8.12 -12.87 -23.31
N MET A 159 -8.62 -11.72 -22.83
CA MET A 159 -7.98 -10.96 -21.76
C MET A 159 -7.96 -11.74 -20.44
N ALA A 160 -9.08 -12.34 -20.05
CA ALA A 160 -9.16 -13.15 -18.84
C ALA A 160 -8.22 -14.38 -18.90
N ALA A 161 -8.13 -15.03 -20.06
CA ALA A 161 -7.21 -16.15 -20.28
C ALA A 161 -5.74 -15.74 -20.15
N ARG A 162 -5.38 -14.56 -20.67
CA ARG A 162 -4.02 -14.00 -20.52
C ARG A 162 -3.70 -13.64 -19.08
N GLU A 163 -4.65 -13.07 -18.34
CA GLU A 163 -4.50 -12.77 -16.92
C GLU A 163 -4.29 -14.04 -16.09
N LEU A 164 -5.07 -15.09 -16.35
CA LEU A 164 -4.89 -16.39 -15.70
C LEU A 164 -3.51 -16.99 -15.99
N ALA A 165 -3.09 -17.02 -17.26
CA ALA A 165 -1.78 -17.55 -17.63
C ALA A 165 -0.64 -16.78 -16.94
N LEU A 166 -0.77 -15.45 -16.81
CA LEU A 166 0.19 -14.62 -16.09
C LEU A 166 0.23 -15.01 -14.61
N CYS A 167 -0.92 -15.14 -13.95
CA CYS A 167 -0.98 -15.59 -12.55
C CYS A 167 -0.36 -16.97 -12.34
N GLU A 168 -0.62 -17.94 -13.23
CA GLU A 168 -0.02 -19.28 -13.16
C GLU A 168 1.51 -19.23 -13.27
N THR A 169 2.04 -18.43 -14.21
CA THR A 169 3.51 -18.28 -14.35
C THR A 169 4.14 -17.63 -13.13
N GLN A 170 3.49 -16.64 -12.53
CA GLN A 170 3.96 -16.00 -11.29
C GLN A 170 3.96 -16.99 -10.13
N LEU A 171 2.90 -17.79 -9.98
CA LEU A 171 2.80 -18.78 -8.92
C LEU A 171 3.89 -19.86 -9.07
N ALA A 172 4.09 -20.38 -10.29
CA ALA A 172 5.17 -21.32 -10.58
C ALA A 172 6.56 -20.75 -10.26
N HIS A 173 6.80 -19.47 -10.54
CA HIS A 173 8.05 -18.79 -10.17
C HIS A 173 8.22 -18.72 -8.64
N TYR A 174 7.19 -18.34 -7.90
CA TYR A 174 7.25 -18.30 -6.43
C TYR A 174 7.48 -19.70 -5.84
N GLU A 175 6.82 -20.73 -6.35
CA GLU A 175 7.04 -22.11 -5.92
C GLU A 175 8.48 -22.57 -6.18
N ALA A 176 9.05 -22.26 -7.36
CA ALA A 176 10.44 -22.59 -7.68
C ALA A 176 11.43 -21.90 -6.72
N VAL A 177 11.21 -20.61 -6.43
CA VAL A 177 12.03 -19.83 -5.48
C VAL A 177 11.95 -20.42 -4.06
N LEU A 178 10.80 -20.97 -3.66
CA LEU A 178 10.63 -21.61 -2.35
C LEU A 178 11.14 -23.06 -2.31
N ALA A 179 11.13 -23.78 -3.43
CA ALA A 179 11.62 -25.15 -3.52
C ALA A 179 13.16 -25.22 -3.44
N GLU A 180 13.88 -24.26 -4.02
CA GLU A 180 15.35 -24.20 -3.98
C GLU A 180 15.95 -24.24 -2.55
N PRO A 181 15.55 -23.37 -1.61
CA PRO A 181 16.09 -23.38 -0.25
C PRO A 181 15.72 -24.64 0.53
N GLN A 182 14.55 -25.23 0.29
CA GLN A 182 14.16 -26.48 0.93
C GLN A 182 15.04 -27.65 0.50
N PHE A 183 15.36 -27.72 -0.80
CA PHE A 183 16.23 -28.77 -1.34
C PHE A 183 17.68 -28.63 -0.87
N ARG A 184 18.20 -27.39 -0.78
CA ARG A 184 19.54 -27.11 -0.24
C ARG A 184 19.63 -27.46 1.24
N ARG A 185 18.65 -27.03 2.05
CA ARG A 185 18.59 -27.35 3.48
C ARG A 185 18.50 -28.85 3.75
N GLY A 186 17.75 -29.59 2.93
CA GLY A 186 17.67 -31.06 3.03
C GLY A 186 19.00 -31.75 2.73
N LYS A 187 19.71 -31.32 1.69
CA LYS A 187 21.05 -31.85 1.35
C LYS A 187 22.10 -31.53 2.41
N GLU A 188 22.12 -30.30 2.90
CA GLU A 188 23.04 -29.89 3.99
C GLU A 188 22.76 -30.62 5.30
N SER A 189 21.49 -30.88 5.62
CA SER A 189 21.13 -31.66 6.80
C SER A 189 21.64 -33.10 6.68
N ARG A 190 21.48 -33.72 5.50
CA ARG A 190 22.00 -35.06 5.22
C ARG A 190 23.52 -35.13 5.23
N SER A 191 24.20 -34.11 4.70
CA SER A 191 25.67 -34.07 4.71
C SER A 191 26.23 -33.89 6.12
N ARG A 192 25.60 -33.04 6.95
CA ARG A 192 25.96 -32.90 8.37
C ARG A 192 25.81 -34.20 9.14
N VAL A 193 24.67 -34.89 9.00
CA VAL A 193 24.45 -36.20 9.65
C VAL A 193 25.48 -37.23 9.17
N ALA A 194 25.81 -37.26 7.87
CA ALA A 194 26.83 -38.15 7.34
C ALA A 194 28.25 -37.83 7.88
N GLN A 195 28.54 -36.55 8.14
CA GLN A 195 29.82 -36.13 8.70
C GLN A 195 29.91 -36.41 10.21
N GLU A 196 28.83 -36.15 10.96
CA GLU A 196 28.74 -36.46 12.39
C GLU A 196 28.86 -37.96 12.65
N THR A 197 28.22 -38.80 11.83
CA THR A 197 28.32 -40.26 11.94
C THR A 197 29.74 -40.75 11.68
N ARG A 198 30.44 -40.23 10.65
CA ARG A 198 31.85 -40.53 10.40
C ARG A 198 32.74 -40.09 11.56
N SER A 199 32.57 -38.86 12.04
CA SER A 199 33.34 -38.32 13.17
C SER A 199 33.11 -39.11 14.46
N ALA A 200 31.87 -39.57 14.72
CA ALA A 200 31.55 -40.40 15.87
C ALA A 200 32.24 -41.77 15.80
N VAL A 201 32.29 -42.39 14.61
CA VAL A 201 33.02 -43.64 14.37
C VAL A 201 34.51 -43.44 14.59
N ASP A 202 35.11 -42.40 14.02
CA ASP A 202 36.54 -42.11 14.19
C ASP A 202 36.89 -41.86 15.67
N ALA A 203 36.03 -41.13 16.39
CA ALA A 203 36.21 -40.89 17.82
C ALA A 203 36.06 -42.17 18.65
N ALA A 204 35.18 -43.11 18.27
CA ALA A 204 35.05 -44.40 18.92
C ALA A 204 36.30 -45.26 18.71
N VAL A 205 36.82 -45.29 17.48
CA VAL A 205 38.06 -45.99 17.13
C VAL A 205 39.24 -45.43 17.94
N ALA A 206 39.39 -44.11 18.00
CA ALA A 206 40.45 -43.46 18.77
C ALA A 206 40.38 -43.77 20.28
N ARG A 207 39.17 -43.85 20.86
CA ARG A 207 39.01 -44.27 22.27
C ARG A 207 39.45 -45.71 22.46
N GLN A 208 39.11 -46.60 21.53
CA GLN A 208 39.42 -48.02 21.60
C GLN A 208 40.93 -48.27 21.47
N THR A 209 41.60 -47.55 20.58
CA THR A 209 43.06 -47.63 20.42
C THR A 209 43.80 -47.10 21.65
N ASN A 210 43.37 -45.96 22.21
CA ASN A 210 43.94 -45.42 23.43
C ASN A 210 43.77 -46.37 24.63
N LEU A 211 42.62 -47.03 24.74
CA LEU A 211 42.39 -48.08 25.76
C LEU A 211 43.32 -49.28 25.57
N ALA A 212 43.52 -49.72 24.32
CA ALA A 212 44.43 -50.82 24.03
C ALA A 212 45.88 -50.47 24.40
N LEU A 213 46.34 -49.26 24.03
CA LEU A 213 47.67 -48.77 24.39
C LEU A 213 47.87 -48.65 25.90
N ALA A 214 46.87 -48.16 26.63
CA ALA A 214 46.91 -48.09 28.09
C ALA A 214 47.08 -49.48 28.73
N ARG A 215 46.34 -50.49 28.24
CA ARG A 215 46.46 -51.89 28.70
C ARG A 215 47.83 -52.49 28.39
N ILE A 216 48.40 -52.21 27.22
CA ILE A 216 49.76 -52.67 26.87
C ILE A 216 50.77 -52.04 27.82
N ARG A 217 50.66 -50.73 28.08
CA ARG A 217 51.54 -50.01 28.98
C ARG A 217 51.50 -50.56 30.41
N GLU A 218 50.30 -50.82 30.94
CA GLU A 218 50.14 -51.46 32.27
C GLU A 218 50.81 -52.82 32.38
N ARG A 219 50.80 -53.62 31.30
CA ARG A 219 51.45 -54.94 31.27
C ARG A 219 52.97 -54.84 31.21
N LEU A 220 53.53 -53.76 30.67
CA LEU A 220 54.97 -53.54 30.57
C LEU A 220 55.57 -52.93 31.85
N THR A 221 54.74 -52.35 32.72
CA THR A 221 55.15 -51.74 33.99
C THR A 221 55.00 -52.66 35.20
N LYS A 222 54.58 -53.92 35.00
CA LYS A 222 54.52 -54.98 36.01
C LYS A 222 55.64 -55.98 35.75
#